data_AF-A0A2R3Q9L1-F1
#
_entry.id   AF-A0A2R3Q9L1-F1
#
_cell.length_a   1.000
_cell.length_b   1.000
_cell.length_c   1.000
_cell.angle_alpha   90.00
_cell.angle_beta   90.00
_cell.angle_gamma   90.00
#
_symmetry.space_group_name_H-M   'P 1'
#
loop_
_entity.id
_entity.type
_entity.pdbx_description
1 polymer ?
#
loop_
_entity_poly.entity_id
_entity_poly.type
_entity_poly.pdbx_seq_one_letter_code
_entity_poly.pdbx_strand_id
1 'polypeptide(L)'
;MNISQKDMAAALQVSPALVSDYVRRGMPLESVEQARAWRSENVRVRTGAQAAPPGLAGGDYYASRALREAEEARLAQLKRMELEGQLIRLDAVRTVAAGVLASTREALLQLPARLASVAAAESCPVRVHQLIETEIHQALAHLAALPTRVVGGKSEGTDS
;
A
#
# COMPACT_ATOMS: atom_id res chain seq x y z
N MET A 1 -34.85 5.72 50.13
CA MET A 1 -34.68 7.16 50.41
C MET A 1 -34.33 7.78 49.05
N ASN A 2 -35.23 8.57 48.45
CA ASN A 2 -35.01 9.04 47.07
C ASN A 2 -34.02 10.22 47.07
N ILE A 3 -33.02 10.14 46.20
CA ILE A 3 -32.01 11.18 46.07
C ILE A 3 -32.61 12.34 45.26
N SER A 4 -32.41 13.57 45.72
CA SER A 4 -32.86 14.77 45.01
C SER A 4 -32.19 14.86 43.62
N GLN A 5 -32.92 15.35 42.61
CA GLN A 5 -32.39 15.49 41.25
C GLN A 5 -31.14 16.38 41.20
N LYS A 6 -31.04 17.37 42.10
CA LYS A 6 -29.86 18.24 42.23
C LYS A 6 -28.63 17.47 42.72
N ASP A 7 -28.81 16.59 43.69
CA ASP A 7 -27.71 15.79 44.25
C ASP A 7 -27.31 14.66 43.29
N MET A 8 -28.29 14.11 42.55
CA MET A 8 -28.04 13.17 41.46
C MET A 8 -27.24 13.81 40.31
N ALA A 9 -27.55 15.07 39.96
CA ALA A 9 -26.81 15.82 38.96
C ALA A 9 -25.34 16.04 39.37
N ALA A 10 -25.11 16.38 40.64
CA ALA A 10 -23.76 16.50 41.20
C ALA A 10 -23.01 15.15 41.18
N ALA A 11 -23.67 14.05 41.57
CA ALA A 11 -23.06 12.73 41.66
C ALA A 11 -22.77 12.08 40.28
N LEU A 12 -23.54 12.43 39.25
CA LEU A 12 -23.35 11.98 37.87
C LEU A 12 -22.51 12.94 37.02
N GLN A 13 -22.13 14.11 37.58
CA GLN A 13 -21.44 15.21 36.90
C GLN A 13 -22.15 15.66 35.60
N VAL A 14 -23.47 15.82 35.66
CA VAL A 14 -24.30 16.23 34.52
C VAL A 14 -25.16 17.43 34.93
N SER A 15 -25.62 18.22 33.96
CA SER A 15 -26.52 19.33 34.27
C SER A 15 -27.85 18.85 34.85
N PRO A 16 -28.48 19.60 35.79
CA PRO A 16 -29.79 19.26 36.34
C PRO A 16 -30.89 19.10 35.27
N ALA A 17 -30.80 19.85 34.17
CA ALA A 17 -31.71 19.75 33.03
C ALA A 17 -31.60 18.39 32.32
N LEU A 18 -30.38 17.84 32.19
CA LEU A 18 -30.16 16.52 31.61
C LEU A 18 -30.66 15.41 32.52
N VAL A 19 -30.51 15.54 33.84
CA VAL A 19 -31.08 14.59 34.80
C VAL A 19 -32.61 14.58 34.72
N SER A 20 -33.26 15.73 34.57
CA SER A 20 -34.71 15.80 34.35
C SER A 20 -35.15 15.10 33.06
N ASP A 21 -34.37 15.24 31.98
CA ASP A 21 -34.62 14.51 30.72
C ASP A 21 -34.42 13.00 30.87
N TYR A 22 -33.38 12.57 31.60
CA TYR A 22 -33.13 11.15 31.88
C TYR A 22 -34.22 10.53 32.76
N VAL A 23 -34.72 11.24 33.77
CA VAL A 23 -35.85 10.78 34.59
C VAL A 23 -37.11 10.64 33.73
N ARG A 24 -37.37 11.57 32.81
CA ARG A 24 -38.48 11.45 31.83
C ARG A 24 -38.34 10.22 30.92
N ARG A 25 -37.10 9.81 30.65
CA ARG A 25 -36.75 8.62 29.86
C ARG A 25 -36.69 7.34 30.70
N GLY A 26 -36.97 7.40 32.00
CA GLY A 26 -37.05 6.23 32.89
C GLY A 26 -35.81 5.98 33.76
N MET A 27 -34.94 6.98 33.96
CA MET A 27 -33.78 6.83 34.85
C MET A 27 -34.21 6.74 36.33
N PRO A 28 -33.77 5.69 37.07
CA PRO A 28 -34.08 5.55 38.49
C PRO A 28 -33.37 6.60 39.36
N LEU A 29 -34.07 7.11 40.39
CA LEU A 29 -33.56 8.10 41.35
C LEU A 29 -33.26 7.53 42.74
N GLU A 30 -33.37 6.22 42.89
CA GLU A 30 -33.24 5.53 44.18
C GLU A 30 -31.78 5.34 44.59
N SER A 31 -30.87 5.26 43.61
CA SER A 31 -29.43 5.14 43.83
C SER A 31 -28.63 5.76 42.68
N VAL A 32 -27.49 6.37 43.01
CA VAL A 32 -26.53 6.90 42.04
C VAL A 32 -25.98 5.79 41.15
N GLU A 33 -25.78 4.59 41.69
CA GLU A 33 -25.23 3.45 40.94
C GLU A 33 -26.21 2.96 39.86
N GLN A 34 -27.50 2.87 40.20
CA GLN A 34 -28.54 2.49 39.24
C GLN A 34 -28.72 3.54 38.14
N ALA A 35 -28.61 4.83 38.48
CA ALA A 35 -28.65 5.91 37.51
C ALA A 35 -27.44 5.87 36.54
N ARG A 36 -26.25 5.48 37.03
CA ARG A 36 -25.05 5.27 36.19
C ARG A 36 -25.24 4.09 35.23
N ALA A 37 -25.73 2.96 35.74
CA ALA A 37 -25.99 1.77 34.93
C ALA A 37 -27.04 2.05 33.83
N TRP A 38 -28.14 2.71 34.18
CA TRP A 38 -29.14 3.13 33.21
C TRP A 38 -28.55 4.06 32.14
N ARG A 39 -27.69 5.02 32.52
CA ARG A 39 -27.05 5.94 31.58
C ARG A 39 -26.11 5.23 30.62
N SER A 40 -25.28 4.30 31.08
CA SER A 40 -24.39 3.54 30.19
C SER A 40 -25.15 2.68 29.17
N GLU A 41 -26.34 2.21 29.55
CA GLU A 41 -27.15 1.34 28.69
C GLU A 41 -28.08 2.12 27.75
N ASN A 42 -28.61 3.27 28.20
CA ASN A 42 -29.65 4.02 27.48
C ASN A 42 -29.14 5.30 26.79
N VAL A 43 -27.92 5.74 27.12
CA VAL A 43 -27.29 6.91 26.51
C VAL A 43 -26.07 6.47 25.73
N ARG A 44 -26.21 6.38 24.40
CA ARG A 44 -25.06 6.26 23.50
C ARG A 44 -24.25 7.55 23.60
N VAL A 45 -23.10 7.47 24.28
CA VAL A 45 -22.09 8.51 24.19
C VAL A 45 -21.67 8.55 22.72
N ARG A 46 -22.03 9.61 21.99
CA ARG A 46 -21.34 9.92 20.73
C ARG A 46 -19.91 10.28 21.15
N THR A 47 -19.02 9.29 21.22
CA THR A 47 -17.58 9.50 21.08
C THR A 47 -17.33 9.89 19.63
N GLY A 48 -17.70 11.13 19.31
CA GLY A 48 -17.52 11.75 18.02
C GLY A 48 -17.36 13.24 18.28
N ALA A 49 -16.14 13.72 18.05
CA ALA A 49 -15.67 15.08 18.34
C ALA A 49 -15.50 15.37 19.84
N GLN A 50 -14.25 15.23 20.29
CA GLN A 50 -13.74 16.01 21.39
C GLN A 50 -14.04 17.48 21.07
N ALA A 51 -14.95 18.09 21.84
CA ALA A 51 -15.15 19.52 21.82
C ALA A 51 -13.87 20.17 22.36
N ALA A 52 -12.95 20.49 21.44
CA ALA A 52 -11.84 21.37 21.74
C ALA A 52 -12.43 22.73 22.18
N PRO A 53 -11.83 23.41 23.17
CA PRO A 53 -12.20 24.76 23.55
C PRO A 53 -12.24 25.68 22.31
N PRO A 54 -13.16 26.67 22.25
CA PRO A 54 -13.14 27.66 21.18
C PRO A 54 -11.83 28.45 21.27
N GLY A 55 -10.87 28.08 20.42
CA GLY A 55 -9.47 28.54 20.46
C GLY A 55 -8.45 27.55 19.89
N LEU A 56 -8.80 26.26 19.72
CA LEU A 56 -7.87 25.21 19.26
C LEU A 56 -8.20 24.58 17.90
N ALA A 57 -9.18 25.10 17.15
CA ALA A 57 -9.48 24.66 15.78
C ALA A 57 -8.32 24.90 14.78
N GLY A 58 -7.36 25.76 15.14
CA GLY A 58 -6.11 25.90 14.40
C GLY A 58 -5.22 24.66 14.48
N GLY A 59 -5.18 23.96 15.62
CA GLY A 59 -4.27 22.82 15.85
C GLY A 59 -4.50 21.65 14.90
N ASP A 60 -5.76 21.25 14.71
CA ASP A 60 -6.12 20.18 13.76
C ASP A 60 -5.93 20.58 12.30
N TYR A 61 -6.14 21.86 11.96
CA TYR A 61 -5.89 22.38 10.62
C TYR A 61 -4.39 22.44 10.30
N TYR A 62 -3.56 22.95 11.23
CA TYR A 62 -2.10 22.95 11.07
C TYR A 62 -1.54 21.54 11.04
N ALA A 63 -2.05 20.62 11.86
CA ALA A 63 -1.67 19.20 11.80
C ALA A 63 -2.04 18.56 10.46
N SER A 64 -3.27 18.78 9.98
CA SER A 64 -3.72 18.28 8.67
C SER A 64 -2.92 18.87 7.51
N ARG A 65 -2.58 20.16 7.59
CA ARG A 65 -1.73 20.85 6.61
C ARG A 65 -0.29 20.33 6.63
N ALA A 66 0.29 20.17 7.81
CA ALA A 66 1.64 19.62 7.97
C ALA A 66 1.74 18.18 7.46
N LEU A 67 0.72 17.35 7.67
CA LEU A 67 0.66 16.00 7.11
C LEU A 67 0.62 16.04 5.58
N ARG A 68 -0.22 16.90 5.00
CA ARG A 68 -0.30 17.05 3.55
C ARG A 68 1.02 17.52 2.94
N GLU A 69 1.66 18.53 3.55
CA GLU A 69 2.95 19.05 3.11
C GLU A 69 4.06 17.98 3.23
N ALA A 70 4.04 17.18 4.29
CA ALA A 70 4.97 16.06 4.46
C ALA A 70 4.77 14.97 3.40
N GLU A 71 3.53 14.61 3.06
CA GLU A 71 3.24 13.65 1.98
C GLU A 71 3.64 14.19 0.60
N GLU A 72 3.37 15.47 0.33
CA GLU A 72 3.79 16.14 -0.90
C GLU A 72 5.32 16.17 -1.03
N ALA A 73 6.04 16.44 0.08
CA ALA A 73 7.50 16.38 0.11
C ALA A 73 8.04 14.97 -0.14
N ARG A 74 7.41 13.93 0.43
CA ARG A 74 7.77 12.52 0.18
C ARG A 74 7.58 12.15 -1.29
N LEU A 75 6.47 12.54 -1.90
CA LEU A 75 6.21 12.31 -3.32
C LEU A 75 7.23 13.06 -4.21
N ALA A 76 7.58 14.30 -3.85
CA ALA A 76 8.60 15.05 -4.56
C ALA A 76 9.98 14.39 -4.47
N GLN A 77 10.33 13.84 -3.30
CA GLN A 77 11.57 13.10 -3.11
C GLN A 77 11.61 11.82 -3.97
N LEU A 78 10.54 11.03 -3.98
CA LEU A 78 10.47 9.83 -4.83
C LEU A 78 10.59 10.16 -6.32
N LYS A 79 9.91 11.24 -6.78
CA LYS A 79 10.05 11.73 -8.16
C LYS A 79 11.46 12.21 -8.47
N ARG A 80 12.12 12.91 -7.54
CA ARG A 80 13.51 13.32 -7.70
C ARG A 80 14.42 12.11 -7.86
N MET A 81 14.26 11.09 -7.02
CA MET A 81 15.03 9.84 -7.10
C MET A 81 14.76 9.06 -8.39
N GLU A 82 13.53 9.10 -8.92
CA GLU A 82 13.20 8.52 -10.22
C GLU A 82 13.92 9.27 -11.37
N LEU A 83 13.91 10.61 -11.35
CA LEU A 83 14.62 11.43 -12.35
C LEU A 83 16.15 11.30 -12.26
N GLU A 84 16.68 11.17 -11.04
CA GLU A 84 18.10 10.87 -10.78
C GLU A 84 18.48 9.43 -11.19
N GLY A 85 17.52 8.59 -11.59
CA GLY A 85 17.73 7.21 -12.02
C GLY A 85 17.99 6.23 -10.88
N GLN A 86 17.73 6.62 -9.62
CA GLN A 86 17.89 5.76 -8.45
C GLN A 86 16.70 4.80 -8.27
N LEU A 87 15.53 5.13 -8.82
CA LEU A 87 14.33 4.30 -8.78
C LEU A 87 13.91 3.89 -10.18
N ILE A 88 13.63 2.60 -10.35
CA ILE A 88 13.04 2.03 -11.57
C ILE A 88 11.75 1.32 -11.18
N ARG A 89 10.75 1.39 -12.05
CA ARG A 89 9.51 0.63 -11.89
C ARG A 89 9.79 -0.87 -11.92
N LEU A 90 9.40 -1.55 -10.85
CA LEU A 90 9.54 -2.99 -10.71
C LEU A 90 8.83 -3.78 -11.83
N ASP A 91 7.69 -3.29 -12.33
CA ASP A 91 7.00 -3.87 -13.47
C ASP A 91 7.88 -3.89 -14.73
N ALA A 92 8.59 -2.79 -15.00
CA ALA A 92 9.46 -2.68 -16.17
C ALA A 92 10.61 -3.70 -16.09
N VAL A 93 11.22 -3.87 -14.91
CA VAL A 93 12.25 -4.90 -14.69
C VAL A 93 11.68 -6.30 -14.93
N ARG A 94 10.48 -6.59 -14.40
CA ARG A 94 9.82 -7.89 -14.60
C ARG A 94 9.52 -8.16 -16.07
N THR A 95 9.02 -7.17 -16.81
CA THR A 95 8.74 -7.32 -18.25
C THR A 95 10.01 -7.60 -19.03
N VAL A 96 11.08 -6.85 -18.80
CA VAL A 96 12.37 -7.06 -19.46
C VAL A 96 12.94 -8.43 -19.12
N ALA A 97 12.96 -8.81 -17.84
CA ALA A 97 13.45 -10.11 -17.40
C ALA A 97 12.63 -11.26 -18.00
N ALA A 98 11.30 -11.14 -18.03
CA ALA A 98 10.42 -12.13 -18.64
C ALA A 98 10.68 -12.28 -20.15
N GLY A 99 10.89 -11.17 -20.85
CA GLY A 99 11.23 -11.18 -22.28
C GLY A 99 12.56 -11.89 -22.56
N VAL A 100 13.61 -11.57 -21.79
CA VAL A 100 14.92 -12.24 -21.91
C VAL A 100 14.79 -13.74 -21.65
N LEU A 101 14.14 -14.13 -20.56
CA LEU A 101 13.95 -15.55 -20.21
C LEU A 101 13.14 -16.30 -21.26
N ALA A 102 12.07 -15.69 -21.79
CA ALA A 102 11.25 -16.29 -22.84
C ALA A 102 12.07 -16.52 -24.11
N SER A 103 12.86 -15.53 -24.53
CA SER A 103 13.74 -15.64 -25.70
C SER A 103 14.80 -16.71 -25.52
N THR A 104 15.47 -16.77 -24.36
CA THR A 104 16.46 -17.81 -24.06
C THR A 104 15.82 -19.20 -24.07
N ARG A 105 14.63 -19.35 -23.47
CA ARG A 105 13.91 -20.63 -23.47
C ARG A 105 13.58 -21.07 -24.90
N GLU A 106 13.11 -20.16 -25.74
CA GLU A 106 12.81 -20.45 -27.14
C GLU A 106 14.08 -20.90 -27.89
N ALA A 107 15.19 -20.17 -27.74
CA ALA A 107 16.46 -20.54 -28.35
C ALA A 107 16.90 -21.96 -27.97
N LEU A 108 16.81 -22.31 -26.67
CA LEU A 108 17.15 -23.65 -26.17
C LEU A 108 16.24 -24.75 -26.75
N LEU A 109 14.93 -24.50 -26.87
CA LEU A 109 13.99 -25.47 -27.43
C LEU A 109 14.16 -25.67 -28.94
N GLN A 110 14.66 -24.66 -29.65
CA GLN A 110 14.95 -24.74 -31.09
C GLN A 110 16.29 -25.42 -31.40
N LEU A 111 17.17 -25.62 -30.41
CA LEU A 111 18.49 -26.25 -30.61
C LEU A 111 18.42 -27.63 -31.28
N PRO A 112 17.58 -28.59 -30.83
CA PRO A 112 17.57 -29.92 -31.42
C PRO A 112 17.16 -29.90 -32.89
N ALA A 113 16.16 -29.07 -33.24
CA ALA A 113 15.70 -28.94 -34.62
C ALA A 113 16.79 -28.35 -35.54
N ARG A 114 17.55 -27.35 -35.06
CA ARG A 114 18.66 -26.74 -35.80
C ARG A 114 19.87 -27.66 -35.92
N LEU A 115 20.19 -28.39 -34.85
CA LEU A 115 21.37 -29.26 -34.79
C LEU A 115 21.13 -30.63 -35.43
N ALA A 116 19.90 -31.11 -35.55
CA ALA A 116 19.60 -32.42 -36.12
C ALA A 116 20.15 -32.59 -37.55
N SER A 117 19.97 -31.60 -38.41
CA SER A 117 20.45 -31.66 -39.80
C SER A 117 21.97 -31.56 -39.90
N VAL A 118 22.59 -30.69 -39.11
CA VAL A 118 24.04 -30.48 -39.09
C VAL A 118 24.75 -31.69 -38.47
N ALA A 119 24.23 -32.23 -37.37
CA ALA A 119 24.78 -33.41 -36.71
C ALA A 119 24.60 -34.68 -37.56
N ALA A 120 23.53 -34.81 -38.35
CA ALA A 120 23.36 -35.93 -39.26
C ALA A 120 24.38 -35.94 -40.41
N ALA A 121 24.84 -34.76 -40.84
CA ALA A 121 25.86 -34.63 -41.88
C ALA A 121 27.30 -34.77 -41.35
N GLU A 122 27.50 -34.63 -40.04
CA GLU A 122 28.82 -34.63 -39.41
C GLU A 122 29.22 -36.04 -38.95
N SER A 123 30.35 -36.55 -39.44
CA SER A 123 30.84 -37.89 -39.09
C SER A 123 31.78 -37.93 -37.87
N CYS A 124 32.23 -36.76 -37.38
CA CYS A 124 33.15 -36.67 -36.24
C CYS A 124 32.40 -36.28 -34.95
N PRO A 125 32.38 -37.14 -33.92
CA PRO A 125 31.64 -36.88 -32.68
C PRO A 125 32.17 -35.68 -31.90
N VAL A 126 33.48 -35.38 -32.00
CA VAL A 126 34.09 -34.20 -31.34
C VAL A 126 33.52 -32.90 -31.93
N ARG A 127 33.34 -32.84 -33.26
CA ARG A 127 32.78 -31.66 -33.92
C ARG A 127 31.30 -31.47 -33.60
N VAL A 128 30.54 -32.56 -33.51
CA VAL A 128 29.13 -32.52 -33.05
C VAL A 128 29.04 -31.97 -31.63
N HIS A 129 29.90 -32.42 -30.72
CA HIS A 129 29.94 -31.91 -29.35
C HIS A 129 30.26 -30.42 -29.30
N GLN A 130 31.29 -29.96 -30.03
CA GLN A 130 31.67 -28.54 -30.11
C GLN A 130 30.55 -27.66 -30.67
N LEU A 131 29.78 -28.15 -31.64
CA LEU A 131 28.61 -27.46 -32.19
C LEU A 131 27.51 -27.29 -31.14
N ILE A 132 27.19 -28.35 -30.40
CA ILE A 132 26.22 -28.31 -29.31
C ILE A 132 26.68 -27.34 -28.22
N GLU A 133 27.94 -27.44 -27.81
CA GLU A 133 28.53 -26.59 -26.77
C GLU A 133 28.49 -25.11 -27.16
N THR A 134 28.85 -24.79 -28.40
CA THR A 134 28.84 -23.42 -28.94
C THR A 134 27.44 -22.83 -28.90
N GLU A 135 26.43 -23.57 -29.35
CA GLU A 135 25.05 -23.09 -29.38
C GLU A 135 24.46 -22.92 -27.96
N ILE A 136 24.77 -23.82 -27.03
CA ILE A 136 24.38 -23.67 -25.62
C ILE A 136 25.02 -22.41 -25.04
N HIS A 137 26.31 -22.20 -25.27
CA HIS A 137 27.00 -20.99 -24.79
C HIS A 137 26.44 -19.72 -25.42
N GLN A 138 26.02 -19.74 -26.69
CA GLN A 138 25.36 -18.60 -27.32
C GLN A 138 23.98 -18.29 -26.68
N ALA A 139 23.18 -19.31 -26.38
CA ALA A 139 21.91 -19.15 -25.70
C ALA A 139 22.09 -18.59 -24.27
N LEU A 140 23.11 -19.07 -23.55
CA LEU A 140 23.48 -18.57 -22.22
C LEU A 140 24.07 -17.16 -22.27
N ALA A 141 24.81 -16.81 -23.32
CA ALA A 141 25.32 -15.46 -23.52
C ALA A 141 24.18 -14.45 -23.72
N HIS A 142 23.09 -14.85 -24.39
CA HIS A 142 21.89 -14.03 -24.49
C HIS A 142 21.22 -13.77 -23.13
N LEU A 143 21.24 -14.75 -22.23
CA LEU A 143 20.75 -14.58 -20.87
C LEU A 143 21.66 -13.66 -20.05
N ALA A 144 22.97 -13.78 -20.22
CA ALA A 144 23.97 -12.95 -19.54
C ALA A 144 23.97 -11.50 -20.03
N ALA A 145 23.59 -11.27 -21.29
CA ALA A 145 23.39 -9.96 -21.87
C ALA A 145 22.07 -9.33 -21.37
N LEU A 146 21.94 -9.17 -20.06
CA LEU A 146 20.88 -8.33 -19.50
C LEU A 146 21.08 -6.91 -20.03
N PRO A 147 20.06 -6.30 -20.66
CA PRO A 147 20.17 -4.95 -21.17
C PRO A 147 20.48 -4.00 -20.00
N THR A 148 21.65 -3.36 -20.06
CA THR A 148 22.15 -2.42 -19.04
C THR A 148 21.38 -1.10 -19.03
N ARG A 149 20.42 -0.93 -19.95
CA ARG A 149 19.49 0.20 -20.00
C ARG A 149 18.07 -0.33 -20.09
N VAL A 150 17.32 -0.15 -19.02
CA VAL A 150 15.86 -0.27 -19.04
C VAL A 150 15.35 1.04 -19.65
N VAL A 151 15.01 1.02 -20.95
CA VAL A 151 14.36 2.18 -21.58
C VAL A 151 13.00 2.34 -20.90
N GLY A 152 12.88 3.40 -20.09
CA GLY A 152 11.62 3.76 -19.44
C GLY A 152 10.57 4.05 -20.51
N GLY A 153 9.60 3.16 -20.65
CA GLY A 153 8.46 3.35 -21.54
C GLY A 153 7.58 4.50 -21.04
N LYS A 154 7.79 5.69 -21.60
CA LYS A 154 6.77 6.72 -21.78
C LYS A 154 7.18 7.68 -22.90
N SER A 155 6.98 7.23 -24.14
CA SER A 155 6.88 8.11 -25.30
C SER A 155 5.52 7.86 -25.92
N GLU A 156 4.48 8.48 -25.36
CA GLU A 156 3.23 8.71 -26.09
C GLU A 156 2.41 9.78 -25.36
N GLY A 157 2.17 10.85 -26.09
CA GLY A 157 1.60 12.12 -25.64
C GLY A 157 1.75 13.13 -26.78
N THR A 158 1.30 12.69 -27.95
CA THR A 158 1.13 13.46 -29.18
C THR A 158 0.20 14.64 -28.89
N ASP A 159 0.74 15.86 -28.86
CA ASP A 159 -0.09 17.05 -29.06
C ASP A 159 0.04 17.46 -30.54
N SER A 160 -1.13 17.39 -31.18
CA SER A 160 -1.44 17.88 -32.53
C SER A 160 -1.55 19.40 -32.56
#